data_AF-A0A1G6WJN0-F1
#
_entry.id   AF-A0A1G6WJN0-F1
#
_cell.length_a   1.000
_cell.length_b   1.000
_cell.length_c   1.000
_cell.angle_alpha   90.00
_cell.angle_beta   90.00
_cell.angle_gamma   90.00
#
_symmetry.space_group_name_H-M   'P 1'
#
loop_
_entity.id
_entity.type
_entity.pdbx_description
1 polymer ?
#
loop_
_entity_poly.entity_id
_entity_poly.type
_entity_poly.pdbx_seq_one_letter_code
_entity_poly.pdbx_strand_id
1 'polypeptide(L)'
;MTEPTPPPRPAAARTRTADGRVMIGHAVVARGPGEDGADSVAVWQIGTHGAQVGTWLLPVAALDAERAGKLLAQCEKRAIVAWSADEPLDVLATLERAAGARPREWRLVLLPDALGEIAEVRARYAAAVKAERAATSTVPSLEWQVGIPDPIPATAEEFRRHARVPRRRDTALVAQEALLTCAMMTWAVHRWQETAGAWSRRDHLRRACPAPGVLPPAWERRLADAYATRL
;
A
#
# COMPACT_ATOMS: atom_id res chain seq x y z
N MET A 1 -0.66 16.64 -40.12
CA MET A 1 -0.63 16.92 -38.67
C MET A 1 -0.51 15.59 -37.96
N THR A 2 0.68 15.27 -37.47
CA THR A 2 0.98 14.03 -36.75
C THR A 2 0.66 14.28 -35.28
N GLU A 3 -0.27 13.50 -34.70
CA GLU A 3 -0.53 13.55 -33.26
C GLU A 3 0.76 13.23 -32.50
N PRO A 4 1.11 14.03 -31.46
CA PRO A 4 2.28 13.74 -30.65
C PRO A 4 2.06 12.43 -29.88
N THR A 5 2.94 11.46 -30.10
CA THR A 5 2.96 10.21 -29.33
C THR A 5 3.16 10.55 -27.85
N PRO A 6 2.27 10.13 -26.95
CA PRO A 6 2.44 10.39 -25.52
C PRO A 6 3.72 9.69 -25.02
N PRO A 7 4.47 10.30 -24.09
CA PRO A 7 5.69 9.71 -23.57
C PRO A 7 5.39 8.35 -22.91
N PRO A 8 6.32 7.38 -22.99
CA PRO A 8 6.15 6.08 -22.34
C PRO A 8 5.97 6.28 -20.84
N ARG A 9 4.85 5.80 -20.28
CA ARG A 9 4.62 5.80 -18.83
C ARG A 9 5.69 4.93 -18.17
N PRO A 10 6.32 5.36 -17.07
CA PRO A 10 7.36 4.56 -16.41
C PRO A 10 6.74 3.25 -15.93
N ALA A 11 7.27 2.13 -16.43
CA ALA A 11 6.94 0.82 -15.88
C ALA A 11 7.27 0.81 -14.39
N ALA A 12 6.38 0.28 -13.55
CA ALA A 12 6.67 0.14 -12.12
C ALA A 12 7.99 -0.62 -11.95
N ALA A 13 8.96 0.00 -11.28
CA ALA A 13 10.25 -0.62 -11.02
C ALA A 13 10.04 -1.93 -10.26
N ARG A 14 10.63 -3.02 -10.76
CA ARG A 14 10.60 -4.32 -10.08
C ARG A 14 11.51 -4.25 -8.87
N THR A 15 10.97 -4.61 -7.72
CA THR A 15 11.71 -4.69 -6.46
C THR A 15 11.76 -6.15 -6.02
N ARG A 16 12.72 -6.51 -5.18
CA ARG A 16 12.83 -7.86 -4.61
C ARG A 16 12.62 -7.86 -3.12
N THR A 17 11.95 -8.89 -2.61
CA THR A 17 11.87 -9.20 -1.18
C THR A 17 13.24 -9.60 -0.64
N ALA A 18 13.37 -9.69 0.69
CA ALA A 18 14.56 -10.22 1.34
C ALA A 18 14.92 -11.65 0.88
N ASP A 19 13.92 -12.47 0.50
CA ASP A 19 14.11 -13.83 -0.02
C ASP A 19 14.31 -13.90 -1.56
N GLY A 20 14.44 -12.74 -2.23
CA GLY A 20 14.77 -12.65 -3.65
C GLY A 20 13.58 -12.75 -4.63
N ARG A 21 12.35 -12.97 -4.13
CA ARG A 21 11.13 -12.97 -4.94
C ARG A 21 10.81 -11.58 -5.49
N VAL A 22 10.20 -11.54 -6.67
CA VAL A 22 9.90 -10.29 -7.38
C VAL A 22 8.58 -9.70 -6.87
N MET A 23 8.55 -8.38 -6.75
CA MET A 23 7.38 -7.56 -6.42
C MET A 23 7.26 -6.42 -7.43
N ILE A 24 6.04 -6.05 -7.81
CA ILE A 24 5.78 -4.90 -8.71
C ILE A 24 5.02 -3.76 -8.03
N GLY A 25 4.48 -3.99 -6.83
CA GLY A 25 3.77 -3.00 -6.03
C GLY A 25 2.32 -3.38 -5.75
N HIS A 26 1.48 -2.35 -5.72
CA HIS A 26 0.13 -2.38 -5.16
C HIS A 26 -0.87 -1.86 -6.17
N ALA A 27 -2.12 -2.24 -5.98
CA ALA A 27 -3.25 -1.54 -6.54
C ALA A 27 -4.22 -1.14 -5.41
N VAL A 28 -4.93 -0.04 -5.63
CA VAL A 28 -6.07 0.40 -4.83
C VAL A 28 -7.27 0.41 -5.75
N VAL A 29 -8.38 -0.16 -5.30
CA VAL A 29 -9.66 -0.10 -6.00
C VAL A 29 -10.67 0.59 -5.10
N ALA A 30 -11.54 1.40 -5.69
CA ALA A 30 -12.64 2.05 -4.98
C ALA A 30 -13.85 2.15 -5.90
N ARG A 31 -15.04 2.24 -5.30
CA ARG A 31 -16.29 2.47 -6.02
C ARG A 31 -17.10 3.56 -5.36
N GLY A 32 -17.75 4.39 -6.16
CA GLY A 32 -18.56 5.48 -5.67
C GLY A 32 -18.83 6.53 -6.75
N PRO A 33 -19.33 7.70 -6.37
CA PRO A 33 -19.71 8.73 -7.34
C PRO A 33 -18.51 9.27 -8.13
N GLY A 34 -18.66 9.27 -9.46
CA GLY A 34 -17.78 9.91 -10.44
C GLY A 34 -17.96 11.43 -10.51
N GLU A 35 -17.38 12.05 -11.55
CA GLU A 35 -17.47 13.51 -11.75
C GLU A 35 -18.91 13.98 -12.07
N ASP A 36 -19.66 13.15 -12.78
CA ASP A 36 -21.07 13.34 -13.12
C ASP A 36 -22.04 12.85 -12.02
N GLY A 37 -21.50 12.39 -10.89
CA GLY A 37 -22.27 11.77 -9.81
C GLY A 37 -22.72 10.33 -10.10
N ALA A 38 -22.42 9.78 -11.28
CA ALA A 38 -22.74 8.40 -11.61
C ALA A 38 -21.80 7.43 -10.88
N ASP A 39 -22.32 6.25 -10.56
CA ASP A 39 -21.52 5.20 -9.92
C ASP A 39 -20.34 4.81 -10.82
N SER A 40 -19.14 4.82 -10.26
CA SER A 40 -17.87 4.70 -10.98
C SER A 40 -16.89 3.84 -10.19
N VAL A 41 -15.95 3.22 -10.91
CA VAL A 41 -14.84 2.45 -10.35
C VAL A 41 -13.52 3.16 -10.63
N ALA A 42 -12.71 3.25 -9.58
CA ALA A 42 -11.36 3.79 -9.58
C ALA A 42 -10.34 2.65 -9.41
N VAL A 43 -9.26 2.66 -10.19
CA VAL A 43 -8.09 1.80 -9.97
C VAL A 43 -6.82 2.64 -9.99
N TRP A 44 -6.03 2.57 -8.93
CA TRP A 44 -4.74 3.25 -8.79
C TRP A 44 -3.63 2.23 -8.62
N GLN A 45 -2.55 2.38 -9.39
CA GLN A 45 -1.33 1.59 -9.20
C GLN A 45 -0.30 2.37 -8.40
N ILE A 46 0.34 1.67 -7.46
CA ILE A 46 1.36 2.23 -6.58
C ILE A 46 2.59 1.31 -6.63
N GLY A 47 3.78 1.87 -6.76
CA GLY A 47 5.04 1.12 -6.64
C GLY A 47 5.27 0.56 -5.22
N THR A 48 6.33 -0.22 -5.05
CA THR A 48 6.68 -0.78 -3.73
C THR A 48 7.06 0.28 -2.70
N HIS A 49 7.48 1.45 -3.15
CA HIS A 49 7.92 2.57 -2.31
C HIS A 49 6.81 3.62 -2.06
N GLY A 50 5.56 3.36 -2.45
CA GLY A 50 4.45 4.32 -2.28
C GLY A 50 4.27 5.34 -3.40
N ALA A 51 5.14 5.36 -4.42
CA ALA A 51 4.97 6.25 -5.57
C ALA A 51 3.78 5.81 -6.45
N GLN A 52 2.88 6.74 -6.78
CA GLN A 52 1.77 6.49 -7.71
C GLN A 52 2.30 6.36 -9.14
N VAL A 53 1.89 5.33 -9.87
CA VAL A 53 2.41 5.00 -11.22
C VAL A 53 1.34 4.93 -12.31
N GLY A 54 0.05 4.88 -11.95
CA GLY A 54 -1.04 4.84 -12.92
C GLY A 54 -2.41 5.01 -12.25
N THR A 55 -3.38 5.51 -13.02
CA THR A 55 -4.76 5.73 -12.59
C THR A 55 -5.74 5.47 -13.74
N TRP A 56 -6.90 4.91 -13.38
CA TRP A 56 -8.05 4.69 -14.24
C TRP A 56 -9.34 4.98 -13.47
N LEU A 57 -10.27 5.67 -14.11
CA LEU A 57 -11.59 5.99 -13.57
C LEU A 57 -12.63 5.73 -14.66
N LEU A 58 -13.59 4.85 -14.40
CA LEU A 58 -14.63 4.48 -15.36
C LEU A 58 -16.01 4.45 -14.69
N PRO A 59 -17.06 5.02 -15.31
CA PRO A 59 -18.43 4.79 -14.90
C PRO A 59 -18.79 3.29 -14.97
N VAL A 60 -19.51 2.79 -13.97
CA VAL A 60 -19.99 1.40 -13.92
C VAL A 60 -20.90 1.09 -15.11
N ALA A 61 -21.74 2.04 -15.50
CA ALA A 61 -22.62 1.91 -16.67
C ALA A 61 -21.85 1.77 -18.00
N ALA A 62 -20.57 2.19 -18.04
CA ALA A 62 -19.71 2.08 -19.20
C ALA A 62 -18.82 0.82 -19.16
N LEU A 63 -18.93 -0.04 -18.13
CA LEU A 63 -18.20 -1.29 -18.03
C LEU A 63 -18.79 -2.33 -19.00
N ASP A 64 -18.03 -2.58 -20.06
CA ASP A 64 -18.15 -3.79 -20.88
C ASP A 64 -17.05 -4.79 -20.49
N ALA A 65 -17.10 -5.98 -21.09
CA ALA A 65 -16.15 -7.04 -20.78
C ALA A 65 -14.69 -6.65 -21.05
N GLU A 66 -14.44 -5.86 -22.11
CA GLU A 66 -13.11 -5.41 -22.49
C GLU A 66 -12.54 -4.41 -21.47
N ARG A 67 -13.34 -3.39 -21.11
CA ARG A 67 -12.95 -2.36 -20.14
C ARG A 67 -12.77 -2.94 -18.75
N ALA A 68 -13.67 -3.81 -18.31
CA ALA A 68 -13.53 -4.51 -17.04
C ALA A 68 -12.27 -5.39 -17.02
N GLY A 69 -12.01 -6.14 -18.09
CA GLY A 69 -10.78 -6.92 -18.26
C GLY A 69 -9.52 -6.05 -18.21
N LYS A 70 -9.53 -4.88 -18.85
CA LYS A 70 -8.41 -3.92 -18.80
C LYS A 70 -8.16 -3.38 -17.38
N LEU A 71 -9.21 -3.10 -16.60
CA LEU A 71 -9.08 -2.67 -15.21
C LEU A 71 -8.56 -3.81 -14.31
N LEU A 72 -9.07 -5.03 -14.47
CA LEU A 72 -8.54 -6.21 -13.76
C LEU A 72 -7.06 -6.43 -14.05
N ALA A 73 -6.66 -6.28 -15.32
CA ALA A 73 -5.26 -6.38 -15.73
C ALA A 73 -4.36 -5.34 -15.04
N GLN A 74 -4.91 -4.20 -14.60
CA GLN A 74 -4.15 -3.22 -13.81
C GLN A 74 -3.92 -3.68 -12.36
N CYS A 75 -4.76 -4.58 -11.83
CA CYS A 75 -4.63 -5.16 -10.50
C CYS A 75 -3.80 -6.45 -10.50
N GLU A 76 -3.59 -7.06 -11.66
CA GLU A 76 -2.85 -8.31 -11.79
C GLU A 76 -1.42 -8.20 -11.26
N LYS A 77 -0.97 -9.27 -10.59
CA LYS A 77 0.36 -9.38 -9.97
C LYS A 77 0.67 -8.33 -8.90
N ARG A 78 -0.34 -7.60 -8.43
CA ARG A 78 -0.24 -6.57 -7.39
C ARG A 78 -1.07 -6.95 -6.17
N ALA A 79 -0.65 -6.46 -5.02
CA ALA A 79 -1.46 -6.59 -3.82
C ALA A 79 -2.55 -5.50 -3.74
N ILE A 80 -3.73 -5.96 -3.34
CA ILE A 80 -4.92 -5.33 -2.76
C ILE A 80 -4.70 -4.37 -1.59
N VAL A 81 -4.41 -3.07 -1.74
CA VAL A 81 -4.28 -2.20 -0.55
C VAL A 81 -5.62 -1.59 -0.17
N ALA A 82 -6.01 -1.76 1.09
CA ALA A 82 -7.24 -1.19 1.63
C ALA A 82 -7.18 -1.04 3.15
N TRP A 83 -8.19 -0.36 3.70
CA TRP A 83 -8.39 -0.31 5.15
C TRP A 83 -9.11 -1.55 5.68
N SER A 84 -10.13 -2.02 4.95
CA SER A 84 -10.89 -3.25 5.21
C SER A 84 -10.96 -4.12 3.94
N ALA A 85 -11.33 -5.39 4.09
CA ALA A 85 -11.37 -6.34 2.99
C ALA A 85 -12.64 -6.24 2.13
N ASP A 86 -13.77 -5.86 2.73
CA ASP A 86 -15.09 -6.04 2.10
C ASP A 86 -15.27 -5.19 0.84
N GLU A 87 -15.02 -3.89 0.93
CA GLU A 87 -15.18 -2.96 -0.18
C GLU A 87 -14.31 -3.32 -1.40
N PRO A 88 -12.98 -3.47 -1.29
CA PRO A 88 -12.17 -3.76 -2.47
C PRO A 88 -12.51 -5.11 -3.10
N LEU A 89 -12.89 -6.12 -2.31
CA LEU A 89 -13.28 -7.42 -2.84
C LEU A 89 -14.62 -7.35 -3.59
N ASP A 90 -15.60 -6.58 -3.13
CA ASP A 90 -16.86 -6.36 -3.87
C ASP A 90 -16.60 -5.64 -5.21
N VAL A 91 -15.71 -4.65 -5.22
CA VAL A 91 -15.31 -3.96 -6.46
C VAL A 91 -14.66 -4.92 -7.44
N LEU A 92 -13.73 -5.74 -6.97
CA LEU A 92 -13.05 -6.73 -7.82
C LEU A 92 -14.02 -7.79 -8.35
N ALA A 93 -14.94 -8.29 -7.51
CA ALA A 93 -15.98 -9.23 -7.93
C ALA A 93 -16.94 -8.61 -8.97
N THR A 94 -17.23 -7.32 -8.86
CA THR A 94 -18.01 -6.59 -9.87
C THR A 94 -17.26 -6.50 -11.19
N LEU A 95 -15.96 -6.19 -11.17
CA LEU A 95 -15.13 -6.17 -12.37
C LEU A 95 -15.00 -7.58 -12.99
N GLU A 96 -14.81 -8.63 -12.19
CA GLU A 96 -14.72 -10.01 -12.67
C GLU A 96 -16.01 -10.45 -13.38
N ARG A 97 -17.17 -10.15 -12.79
CA ARG A 97 -18.47 -10.43 -13.41
C ARG A 97 -18.65 -9.68 -14.72
N ALA A 98 -18.34 -8.37 -14.74
CA ALA A 98 -18.44 -7.57 -15.96
C ALA A 98 -17.49 -8.08 -17.07
N ALA A 99 -16.30 -8.55 -16.70
CA ALA A 99 -15.30 -9.12 -17.62
C ALA A 99 -15.64 -10.55 -18.09
N GLY A 100 -16.62 -11.23 -17.49
CA GLY A 100 -16.82 -12.67 -17.68
C GLY A 100 -15.64 -13.51 -17.19
N ALA A 101 -14.85 -12.98 -16.26
CA ALA A 101 -13.68 -13.65 -15.69
C ALA A 101 -14.09 -14.60 -14.56
N ARG A 102 -13.26 -15.63 -14.31
CA ARG A 102 -13.42 -16.48 -13.13
C ARG A 102 -13.01 -15.71 -11.87
N PRO A 103 -13.68 -15.93 -10.72
CA PRO A 103 -13.28 -15.35 -9.45
C PRO A 103 -11.82 -15.66 -9.12
N ARG A 104 -11.07 -14.66 -8.67
CA ARG A 104 -9.65 -14.79 -8.31
C ARG A 104 -9.45 -14.62 -6.80
N GLU A 105 -8.46 -15.31 -6.28
CA GLU A 105 -8.02 -15.09 -4.90
C GLU A 105 -7.08 -13.88 -4.83
N TRP A 106 -7.64 -12.71 -4.55
CA TRP A 106 -6.88 -11.46 -4.45
C TRP A 106 -6.05 -11.41 -3.15
N ARG A 107 -4.77 -11.02 -3.29
CA ARG A 107 -3.88 -10.84 -2.14
C ARG A 107 -4.07 -9.44 -1.57
N LEU A 108 -4.61 -9.35 -0.37
CA LEU A 108 -4.81 -8.09 0.33
C LEU A 108 -3.64 -7.71 1.23
N VAL A 109 -3.45 -6.41 1.38
CA VAL A 109 -2.65 -5.75 2.40
C VAL A 109 -3.58 -4.78 3.11
N LEU A 110 -3.91 -5.10 4.36
CA LEU A 110 -4.72 -4.23 5.19
C LEU A 110 -3.80 -3.25 5.93
N LEU A 111 -4.08 -1.96 5.81
CA LEU A 111 -3.26 -0.92 6.43
C LEU A 111 -3.20 -1.05 7.97
N PRO A 112 -4.28 -1.38 8.69
CA PRO A 112 -4.20 -1.62 10.13
C PRO A 112 -3.17 -2.69 10.52
N ASP A 113 -3.14 -3.82 9.81
CA ASP A 113 -2.20 -4.92 10.05
C ASP A 113 -0.75 -4.47 9.81
N ALA A 114 -0.52 -3.74 8.71
CA ALA A 114 0.79 -3.19 8.39
C ALA A 114 1.29 -2.20 9.46
N LEU A 115 0.40 -1.36 9.98
CA LEU A 115 0.72 -0.42 11.06
C LEU A 115 1.05 -1.17 12.37
N GLY A 116 0.30 -2.23 12.68
CA GLY A 116 0.58 -3.13 13.81
C GLY A 116 1.97 -3.75 13.72
N GLU A 117 2.33 -4.32 12.55
CA GLU A 117 3.65 -4.91 12.33
C GLU A 117 4.78 -3.87 12.48
N ILE A 118 4.58 -2.65 12.00
CA ILE A 118 5.54 -1.55 12.20
C ILE A 118 5.69 -1.22 13.68
N ALA A 119 4.57 -1.12 14.43
CA ALA A 119 4.58 -0.85 15.86
C ALA A 119 5.34 -1.93 16.65
N GLU A 120 5.09 -3.20 16.36
CA GLU A 120 5.78 -4.34 16.98
C GLU A 120 7.29 -4.29 16.75
N VAL A 121 7.72 -4.01 15.51
CA VAL A 121 9.16 -3.91 15.20
C VAL A 121 9.78 -2.71 15.93
N ARG A 122 9.10 -1.56 15.98
CA ARG A 122 9.58 -0.39 16.74
C ARG A 122 9.68 -0.69 18.23
N ALA A 123 8.74 -1.43 18.81
CA ALA A 123 8.79 -1.86 20.20
C ALA A 123 9.99 -2.79 20.46
N ARG A 124 10.28 -3.73 19.54
CA ARG A 124 11.45 -4.60 19.62
C ARG A 124 12.76 -3.80 19.61
N TYR A 125 12.86 -2.78 18.75
CA TYR A 125 14.04 -1.91 18.72
C TYR A 125 14.19 -1.09 19.99
N ALA A 126 13.08 -0.57 20.53
CA ALA A 126 13.10 0.15 21.81
C ALA A 126 13.57 -0.75 22.96
N ALA A 127 13.13 -2.02 22.99
CA ALA A 127 13.58 -3.00 23.96
C ALA A 127 15.09 -3.30 23.83
N ALA A 128 15.59 -3.49 22.61
CA ALA A 128 17.01 -3.71 22.36
C ALA A 128 17.88 -2.51 22.78
N VAL A 129 17.43 -1.29 22.49
CA VAL A 129 18.11 -0.05 22.95
C VAL A 129 18.10 0.05 24.47
N LYS A 130 16.99 -0.28 25.13
CA LYS A 130 16.91 -0.30 26.59
C LYS A 130 17.90 -1.30 27.22
N ALA A 131 18.00 -2.50 26.65
CA ALA A 131 18.96 -3.52 27.10
C ALA A 131 20.41 -3.05 26.91
N GLU A 132 20.75 -2.49 25.75
CA GLU A 132 22.09 -1.96 25.50
C GLU A 132 22.42 -0.80 26.45
N ARG A 133 21.46 0.08 26.74
CA ARG A 133 21.63 1.19 27.69
C ARG A 133 21.88 0.72 29.13
N ALA A 134 21.28 -0.39 29.52
CA ALA A 134 21.52 -0.99 30.84
C ALA A 134 22.94 -1.55 30.95
N ALA A 135 23.52 -2.03 29.84
CA ALA A 135 24.92 -2.48 29.79
C ALA A 135 25.91 -1.32 29.62
N THR A 136 25.55 -0.28 28.87
CA THR A 136 26.40 0.86 28.54
C THR A 136 25.62 2.18 28.58
N SER A 137 25.93 3.06 29.52
CA SER A 137 25.18 4.30 29.75
C SER A 137 25.29 5.35 28.62
N THR A 138 26.19 5.16 27.65
CA THR A 138 26.46 6.12 26.56
C THR A 138 25.53 5.97 25.34
N VAL A 139 24.66 4.96 25.30
CA VAL A 139 23.77 4.74 24.15
C VAL A 139 22.58 5.71 24.19
N PRO A 140 22.38 6.54 23.14
CA PRO A 140 21.24 7.45 23.06
C PRO A 140 19.89 6.72 23.02
N SER A 141 18.83 7.38 23.49
CA SER A 141 17.45 6.94 23.34
C SER A 141 17.08 6.73 21.86
N LEU A 142 16.07 5.89 21.62
CA LEU A 142 15.45 5.76 20.31
C LEU A 142 14.24 6.68 20.28
N GLU A 143 14.27 7.66 19.37
CA GLU A 143 13.19 8.61 19.17
C GLU A 143 12.72 8.52 17.71
N TRP A 144 11.41 8.49 17.54
CA TRP A 144 10.75 8.44 16.24
C TRP A 144 10.27 9.83 15.87
N GLN A 145 10.51 10.24 14.62
CA GLN A 145 10.04 11.52 14.11
C GLN A 145 8.51 11.59 14.10
N VAL A 146 7.88 10.46 13.77
CA VAL A 146 6.42 10.32 13.75
C VAL A 146 6.06 9.01 14.41
N GLY A 147 5.21 9.06 15.45
CA GLY A 147 4.69 7.88 16.12
C GLY A 147 3.79 7.04 15.22
N ILE A 148 3.66 5.76 15.57
CA ILE A 148 2.54 4.93 15.08
C ILE A 148 1.39 5.13 16.07
N PRO A 149 0.14 5.29 15.61
CA PRO A 149 -0.98 5.40 16.53
C PRO A 149 -1.07 4.17 17.45
N ASP A 150 -1.35 4.41 18.73
CA ASP A 150 -1.58 3.38 19.74
C ASP A 150 -2.76 3.84 20.62
N PRO A 151 -3.95 3.21 20.50
CA PRO A 151 -4.25 2.06 19.64
C PRO A 151 -4.27 2.40 18.14
N ILE A 152 -4.16 1.37 17.29
CA ILE A 152 -4.39 1.50 15.84
C ILE A 152 -5.84 1.98 15.63
N PRO A 153 -6.09 3.00 14.78
CA PRO A 153 -7.43 3.52 14.57
C PRO A 153 -8.39 2.46 14.03
N ALA A 154 -9.67 2.57 14.35
CA ALA A 154 -10.67 1.62 13.85
C ALA A 154 -11.05 1.93 12.40
N THR A 155 -11.01 3.20 12.00
CA THR A 155 -11.45 3.65 10.67
C THR A 155 -10.37 4.39 9.90
N ALA A 156 -10.47 4.31 8.56
CA ALA A 156 -9.61 5.06 7.64
C ALA A 156 -9.65 6.58 7.91
N GLU A 157 -10.83 7.11 8.28
CA GLU A 157 -11.02 8.53 8.57
C GLU A 157 -10.34 8.95 9.88
N GLU A 158 -10.39 8.11 10.93
CA GLU A 158 -9.64 8.35 12.17
C GLU A 158 -8.13 8.35 11.90
N PHE A 159 -7.65 7.38 11.13
CA PHE A 159 -6.24 7.31 10.75
C PHE A 159 -5.82 8.50 9.90
N ARG A 160 -6.63 8.91 8.92
CA ARG A 160 -6.39 10.11 8.12
C ARG A 160 -6.17 11.34 9.01
N ARG A 161 -7.00 11.53 10.03
CA ARG A 161 -6.87 12.65 10.98
C ARG A 161 -5.59 12.56 11.79
N HIS A 162 -5.27 11.37 12.32
CA HIS A 162 -4.02 11.12 13.05
C HIS A 162 -2.79 11.42 12.19
N ALA A 163 -2.75 10.84 10.99
CA ALA A 163 -1.65 10.96 10.03
C ALA A 163 -1.61 12.34 9.33
N ARG A 164 -2.60 13.21 9.59
CA ARG A 164 -2.78 14.53 8.96
C ARG A 164 -2.76 14.45 7.43
N VAL A 165 -3.32 13.37 6.88
CA VAL A 165 -3.43 13.18 5.42
C VAL A 165 -4.54 14.10 4.89
N PRO A 166 -4.23 15.03 3.98
CA PRO A 166 -5.25 15.92 3.43
C PRO A 166 -6.20 15.15 2.51
N ARG A 167 -7.49 15.50 2.55
CA ARG A 167 -8.44 15.07 1.53
C ARG A 167 -8.22 15.91 0.28
N ARG A 168 -8.13 15.24 -0.88
CA ARG A 168 -8.24 15.90 -2.18
C ARG A 168 -9.69 16.34 -2.38
N ARG A 169 -9.91 17.47 -3.04
CA ARG A 169 -11.25 18.03 -3.30
C ARG A 169 -11.43 18.49 -4.75
N ASP A 170 -10.40 18.26 -5.56
CA ASP A 170 -10.19 18.70 -6.93
C ASP A 170 -10.53 17.60 -7.96
N THR A 171 -11.20 16.53 -7.53
CA THR A 171 -11.53 15.36 -8.38
C THR A 171 -12.80 14.66 -7.89
N ALA A 172 -13.30 13.67 -8.64
CA ALA A 172 -14.46 12.85 -8.28
C ALA A 172 -14.33 12.18 -6.90
N LEU A 173 -15.44 11.95 -6.20
CA LEU A 173 -15.44 11.36 -4.86
C LEU A 173 -14.76 9.98 -4.82
N VAL A 174 -15.04 9.11 -5.80
CA VAL A 174 -14.39 7.80 -5.89
C VAL A 174 -12.87 7.90 -6.09
N ALA A 175 -12.40 8.91 -6.83
CA ALA A 175 -10.97 9.19 -6.99
C ALA A 175 -10.36 9.75 -5.70
N GLN A 176 -11.09 10.59 -4.95
CA GLN A 176 -10.64 11.08 -3.64
C GLN A 176 -10.42 9.93 -2.65
N GLU A 177 -11.32 8.94 -2.60
CA GLU A 177 -11.19 7.78 -1.71
C GLU A 177 -10.02 6.86 -2.10
N ALA A 178 -9.84 6.59 -3.40
CA ALA A 178 -8.67 5.86 -3.88
C ALA A 178 -7.36 6.60 -3.54
N LEU A 179 -7.30 7.91 -3.76
CA LEU A 179 -6.14 8.76 -3.44
C LEU A 179 -5.87 8.85 -1.94
N LEU A 180 -6.92 8.86 -1.11
CA LEU A 180 -6.79 8.82 0.34
C LEU A 180 -6.11 7.52 0.77
N THR A 181 -6.55 6.37 0.26
CA THR A 181 -5.92 5.07 0.52
C THR A 181 -4.46 5.05 0.04
N CYS A 182 -4.17 5.60 -1.14
CA CYS A 182 -2.80 5.74 -1.63
C CYS A 182 -1.92 6.56 -0.67
N ALA A 183 -2.44 7.67 -0.15
CA ALA A 183 -1.70 8.55 0.75
C ALA A 183 -1.48 7.90 2.13
N MET A 184 -2.48 7.20 2.67
CA MET A 184 -2.35 6.43 3.91
C MET A 184 -1.32 5.30 3.77
N MET A 185 -1.33 4.58 2.65
CA MET A 185 -0.33 3.58 2.33
C MET A 185 1.08 4.19 2.26
N THR A 186 1.24 5.30 1.54
CA THR A 186 2.52 6.02 1.42
C THR A 186 3.05 6.45 2.79
N TRP A 187 2.17 6.93 3.67
CA TRP A 187 2.52 7.26 5.04
C TRP A 187 3.07 6.04 5.79
N ALA A 188 2.41 4.88 5.69
CA ALA A 188 2.87 3.65 6.34
C ALA A 188 4.23 3.17 5.80
N VAL A 189 4.44 3.25 4.48
CA VAL A 189 5.75 2.93 3.86
C VAL A 189 6.85 3.85 4.40
N HIS A 190 6.61 5.16 4.51
CA HIS A 190 7.59 6.08 5.09
C HIS A 190 7.91 5.77 6.55
N ARG A 191 6.92 5.33 7.35
CA ARG A 191 7.18 4.89 8.73
C ARG A 191 8.01 3.62 8.80
N TRP A 192 7.80 2.69 7.88
CA TRP A 192 8.66 1.50 7.76
C TRP A 192 10.09 1.89 7.37
N GLN A 193 10.28 2.76 6.38
CA GLN A 193 11.61 3.23 5.97
C GLN A 193 12.36 3.92 7.11
N GLU A 194 11.67 4.73 7.92
CA GLU A 194 12.22 5.31 9.15
C GLU A 194 12.69 4.23 10.13
N THR A 195 11.85 3.20 10.35
CA THR A 195 12.19 2.04 11.20
C THR A 195 13.42 1.32 10.66
N ALA A 196 13.46 0.99 9.37
CA ALA A 196 14.58 0.32 8.73
C ALA A 196 15.88 1.17 8.81
N GLY A 197 15.77 2.48 8.62
CA GLY A 197 16.88 3.41 8.77
C GLY A 197 17.46 3.45 10.18
N ALA A 198 16.65 3.24 11.23
CA ALA A 198 17.13 3.15 12.61
C ALA A 198 18.03 1.92 12.81
N TRP A 199 17.64 0.77 12.24
CA TRP A 199 18.45 -0.46 12.25
C TRP A 199 19.78 -0.24 11.54
N SER A 200 19.76 0.32 10.33
CA SER A 200 20.97 0.51 9.51
C SER A 200 22.02 1.37 10.21
N ARG A 201 21.60 2.39 10.97
CA ARG A 201 22.49 3.35 11.63
C ARG A 201 23.01 2.92 13.02
N ARG A 202 22.52 1.82 13.60
CA ARG A 202 22.83 1.44 14.99
C ARG A 202 23.34 0.01 15.09
N ASP A 203 24.63 -0.15 15.38
CA ASP A 203 25.30 -1.46 15.43
C ASP A 203 24.67 -2.45 16.41
N HIS A 204 24.24 -2.00 17.58
CA HIS A 204 23.57 -2.85 18.57
C HIS A 204 22.23 -3.38 18.06
N LEU A 205 21.49 -2.59 17.27
CA LEU A 205 20.26 -3.08 16.62
C LEU A 205 20.59 -4.12 15.54
N ARG A 206 21.67 -3.94 14.77
CA ARG A 206 22.09 -4.95 13.77
C ARG A 206 22.51 -6.27 14.40
N ARG A 207 23.11 -6.23 15.60
CA ARG A 207 23.45 -7.45 16.37
C ARG A 207 22.23 -8.12 16.99
N ALA A 208 21.30 -7.34 17.52
CA ALA A 208 20.18 -7.85 18.32
C ALA A 208 18.91 -8.14 17.51
N CYS A 209 18.76 -7.55 16.32
CA CYS A 209 17.54 -7.64 15.52
C CYS A 209 17.86 -8.06 14.08
N PRO A 210 16.98 -8.86 13.45
CA PRO A 210 17.14 -9.25 12.05
C PRO A 210 17.11 -8.03 11.14
N ALA A 211 17.76 -8.14 9.98
CA ALA A 211 17.75 -7.10 8.97
C ALA A 211 16.31 -6.85 8.47
N PRO A 212 15.86 -5.59 8.41
CA PRO A 212 14.55 -5.24 7.87
C PRO A 212 14.54 -5.44 6.35
N GLY A 213 13.39 -5.88 5.82
CA GLY A 213 13.11 -5.87 4.38
C GLY A 213 12.80 -4.47 3.83
N VAL A 214 12.44 -4.41 2.55
CA VAL A 214 11.99 -3.19 1.86
C VAL A 214 10.63 -2.72 2.40
N LEU A 215 9.77 -3.65 2.78
CA LEU A 215 8.47 -3.42 3.43
C LEU A 215 8.35 -4.28 4.71
N PRO A 216 7.31 -4.07 5.55
CA PRO A 216 7.02 -4.98 6.66
C PRO A 216 6.92 -6.44 6.18
N PRO A 217 7.46 -7.43 6.92
CA PRO A 217 7.57 -8.81 6.45
C PRO A 217 6.27 -9.44 5.94
N ALA A 218 5.13 -9.25 6.63
CA ALA A 218 3.85 -9.77 6.16
C ALA A 218 3.43 -9.09 4.87
N TRP A 219 3.61 -7.78 4.78
CA TRP A 219 3.33 -6.99 3.59
C TRP A 219 4.19 -7.45 2.39
N GLU A 220 5.50 -7.62 2.56
CA GLU A 220 6.39 -8.15 1.51
C GLU A 220 5.92 -9.50 0.95
N ARG A 221 5.56 -10.43 1.86
CA ARG A 221 5.05 -11.74 1.46
C ARG A 221 3.81 -11.60 0.59
N ARG A 222 2.85 -10.75 0.97
CA ARG A 222 1.61 -10.52 0.19
C ARG A 222 1.90 -10.02 -1.22
N LEU A 223 2.88 -9.13 -1.39
CA LEU A 223 3.27 -8.63 -2.73
C LEU A 223 3.95 -9.71 -3.57
N ALA A 224 4.86 -10.47 -2.97
CA ALA A 224 5.54 -11.55 -3.66
C ALA A 224 4.56 -12.66 -4.06
N ASP A 225 3.62 -13.01 -3.19
CA ASP A 225 2.57 -13.98 -3.45
C ASP A 225 1.63 -13.48 -4.56
N ALA A 226 1.27 -12.19 -4.55
CA ALA A 226 0.46 -11.58 -5.61
C ALA A 226 1.16 -11.70 -6.97
N TYR A 227 2.46 -11.45 -7.03
CA TYR A 227 3.25 -11.55 -8.26
C TYR A 227 3.40 -12.99 -8.76
N ALA A 228 3.54 -13.94 -7.83
CA ALA A 228 3.71 -15.36 -8.14
C ALA A 228 2.43 -16.03 -8.63
N THR A 229 1.26 -15.50 -8.28
CA THR A 229 -0.03 -16.01 -8.79
C THR A 229 -0.04 -15.99 -10.31
N ARG A 230 -0.09 -17.18 -10.90
CA ARG A 230 -0.35 -17.36 -12.34
C ARG A 230 -1.86 -17.28 -12.56
N LEU A 231 -2.23 -16.50 -13.56
CA LEU A 231 -3.59 -16.40 -14.08
C LEU A 231 -3.86 -17.55 -15.05
#